data_AF-A0A430J9S0-F1
#
_entry.id   AF-A0A430J9S0-F1
#
_cell.length_a   1.000
_cell.length_b   1.000
_cell.length_c   1.000
_cell.angle_alpha   90.00
_cell.angle_beta   90.00
_cell.angle_gamma   90.00
#
_symmetry.space_group_name_H-M   'P 1'
#
loop_
_entity.id
_entity.type
_entity.pdbx_description
1 polymer ?
#
loop_
_entity_poly.entity_id
_entity_poly.type
_entity_poly.pdbx_seq_one_letter_code
_entity_poly.pdbx_strand_id
1 'polypeptide(L)'
;MNREALVQSSIAIITMNQHPSGGYIASPLFPTYAYSWLRDGTFIANAMDRVGKHESSALFYRWVHRVLKDKRPTVEALRHKHEQRIWIDRSEFLGTRYHLDGRDDRSEWGHFQLDGYGAWLWGLAEHVRLTGNRELLSELRDSVEISVDYLMTFWHYPNFDCWEEFPDYVHPATLACVYGGLKALGELENRRELLEKAALIKAFIYEHAIVDGHFVKSIHCIDEIWRPALRGVDASLLWLCLPFGVCDAEDPVMRGTVQAIEAELRPGGTGVQRYAEDRYYGGGEWILLTAWYGLYQAELGNRVEAERCLNWIVSKADGLGRLPEQSEDAMREPSAYHEWVEKLGEPALPLLWSHAMFLVLSDKLSEE
;
A
#
# COMPACT_ATOMS: atom_id res chain seq x y z
N MET A 1 16.53 -20.82 -6.06
CA MET A 1 16.08 -20.49 -7.43
C MET A 1 16.86 -19.25 -7.91
N ASN A 2 17.17 -19.09 -9.20
CA ASN A 2 17.82 -17.85 -9.67
C ASN A 2 16.77 -16.74 -9.93
N ARG A 3 17.22 -15.49 -10.07
CA ARG A 3 16.34 -14.31 -10.25
C ARG A 3 15.38 -14.47 -11.42
N GLU A 4 15.86 -14.88 -12.59
CA GLU A 4 15.05 -15.02 -13.81
C GLU A 4 13.93 -16.06 -13.65
N ALA A 5 14.25 -17.22 -13.08
CA ALA A 5 13.26 -18.25 -12.76
C ALA A 5 12.23 -17.75 -11.74
N LEU A 6 12.64 -16.96 -10.75
CA LEU A 6 11.72 -16.38 -9.78
C LEU A 6 10.82 -15.30 -10.38
N VAL A 7 11.29 -14.53 -11.36
CA VAL A 7 10.46 -13.58 -12.15
C VAL A 7 9.35 -14.34 -12.85
N GLN A 8 9.69 -15.41 -13.60
CA GLN A 8 8.68 -16.21 -14.29
C GLN A 8 7.71 -16.88 -13.32
N SER A 9 8.21 -17.42 -12.20
CA SER A 9 7.37 -18.02 -11.16
C SER A 9 6.43 -16.99 -10.52
N SER A 10 6.91 -15.78 -10.21
CA SER A 10 6.10 -14.72 -9.61
C SER A 10 4.97 -14.26 -10.53
N ILE A 11 5.25 -14.09 -11.82
CA ILE A 11 4.23 -13.77 -12.83
C ILE A 11 3.17 -14.90 -12.89
N ALA A 12 3.62 -16.15 -12.90
CA ALA A 12 2.71 -17.31 -12.94
C ALA A 12 1.85 -17.40 -11.67
N ILE A 13 2.44 -17.24 -10.48
CA ILE A 13 1.73 -17.27 -9.20
C ILE A 13 0.68 -16.16 -9.14
N ILE A 14 1.02 -14.92 -9.52
CA ILE A 14 0.05 -13.82 -9.56
C ILE A 14 -1.08 -14.14 -10.55
N THR A 15 -0.73 -14.60 -11.76
CA THR A 15 -1.72 -14.90 -12.83
C THR A 15 -2.68 -16.02 -12.41
N MET A 16 -2.18 -17.10 -11.81
CA MET A 16 -3.00 -18.24 -11.36
C MET A 16 -3.93 -17.87 -10.20
N ASN A 17 -3.59 -16.82 -9.46
CA ASN A 17 -4.34 -16.36 -8.28
C ASN A 17 -5.08 -15.05 -8.52
N GLN A 18 -5.20 -14.62 -9.77
CA GLN A 18 -6.17 -13.61 -10.17
C GLN A 18 -7.52 -14.29 -10.42
N HIS A 19 -8.57 -13.84 -9.72
CA HIS A 19 -9.91 -14.36 -9.94
C HIS A 19 -10.41 -13.96 -11.34
N PRO A 20 -11.25 -14.75 -12.03
CA PRO A 20 -11.77 -14.41 -13.37
C PRO A 20 -12.55 -13.08 -13.44
N SER A 21 -13.04 -12.59 -12.31
CA SER A 21 -13.64 -11.25 -12.20
C SER A 21 -12.56 -10.15 -12.25
N GLY A 22 -11.34 -10.41 -11.78
CA GLY A 22 -10.19 -9.51 -11.83
C GLY A 22 -9.50 -9.24 -10.50
N GLY A 23 -10.16 -9.52 -9.37
CA GLY A 23 -9.56 -9.33 -8.05
C GLY A 23 -8.35 -10.25 -7.86
N TYR A 24 -7.23 -9.68 -7.38
CA TYR A 24 -6.08 -10.45 -6.91
C TYR A 24 -6.32 -10.85 -5.46
N ILE A 25 -6.28 -12.14 -5.17
CA ILE A 25 -6.30 -12.62 -3.78
C ILE A 25 -5.01 -12.19 -3.05
N ALA A 26 -5.10 -11.77 -1.80
CA ALA A 26 -3.88 -11.41 -1.04
C ALA A 26 -2.98 -12.63 -0.83
N SER A 27 -3.55 -13.72 -0.31
CA SER A 27 -2.86 -15.01 -0.19
C SER A 27 -3.83 -16.19 -0.37
N PRO A 28 -3.58 -17.11 -1.32
CA PRO A 28 -4.50 -18.22 -1.63
C PRO A 28 -4.47 -19.35 -0.60
N LEU A 29 -3.41 -19.45 0.20
CA LEU A 29 -3.21 -20.53 1.18
C LEU A 29 -3.35 -20.05 2.63
N PHE A 30 -3.81 -18.80 2.82
CA PHE A 30 -4.07 -18.22 4.14
C PHE A 30 -5.53 -17.76 4.21
N PRO A 31 -6.44 -18.50 4.87
CA PRO A 31 -7.89 -18.29 4.76
C PRO A 31 -8.39 -16.89 5.11
N THR A 32 -7.76 -16.21 6.07
CA THR A 32 -8.10 -14.83 6.44
C THR A 32 -7.76 -13.82 5.34
N TYR A 33 -6.87 -14.18 4.41
CA TYR A 33 -6.44 -13.37 3.26
C TYR A 33 -7.08 -13.84 1.94
N ALA A 34 -8.14 -14.65 2.01
CA ALA A 34 -8.93 -15.09 0.86
C ALA A 34 -9.85 -13.98 0.28
N TYR A 35 -9.36 -12.75 0.27
CA TYR A 35 -10.02 -11.53 -0.18
C TYR A 35 -9.07 -10.73 -1.08
N SER A 36 -9.61 -9.70 -1.73
CA SER A 36 -8.83 -8.73 -2.48
C SER A 36 -8.91 -7.37 -1.80
N TRP A 37 -7.75 -6.79 -1.49
CA TRP A 37 -7.61 -5.42 -1.01
C TRP A 37 -7.32 -4.50 -2.20
N LEU A 38 -7.87 -3.29 -2.16
CA LEU A 38 -7.55 -2.28 -3.17
C LEU A 38 -6.05 -1.92 -3.14
N ARG A 39 -5.46 -1.82 -1.94
CA ARG A 39 -4.03 -1.55 -1.73
C ARG A 39 -3.15 -2.61 -2.40
N ASP A 40 -3.23 -3.85 -1.94
CA ASP A 40 -2.43 -4.97 -2.42
C ASP A 40 -2.62 -5.16 -3.92
N GLY A 41 -3.88 -5.20 -4.36
CA GLY A 41 -4.24 -5.40 -5.76
C GLY A 41 -3.71 -4.30 -6.67
N THR A 42 -3.60 -3.05 -6.20
CA THR A 42 -3.01 -1.95 -6.97
C THR A 42 -1.51 -2.15 -7.17
N PHE A 43 -0.77 -2.51 -6.11
CA PHE A 43 0.66 -2.78 -6.24
C PHE A 43 0.92 -4.02 -7.11
N ILE A 44 0.07 -5.03 -7.01
CA ILE A 44 0.10 -6.21 -7.90
C ILE A 44 -0.18 -5.81 -9.35
N ALA A 45 -1.21 -4.99 -9.61
CA ALA A 45 -1.51 -4.49 -10.95
C ALA A 45 -0.36 -3.67 -11.54
N ASN A 46 0.27 -2.78 -10.75
CA ASN A 46 1.44 -2.03 -11.19
C ASN A 46 2.63 -2.95 -11.55
N ALA A 47 2.89 -3.97 -10.73
CA ALA A 47 3.93 -4.96 -11.01
C ALA A 47 3.64 -5.73 -12.30
N MET A 48 2.38 -6.15 -12.50
CA MET A 48 1.94 -6.85 -13.70
C MET A 48 2.03 -5.97 -14.95
N ASP A 49 1.78 -4.67 -14.83
CA ASP A 49 1.96 -3.71 -15.91
C ASP A 49 3.43 -3.60 -16.33
N ARG A 50 4.36 -3.48 -15.38
CA ARG A 50 5.80 -3.40 -15.64
C ARG A 50 6.34 -4.61 -16.42
N VAL A 51 5.82 -5.80 -16.12
CA VAL A 51 6.20 -7.04 -16.82
C VAL A 51 5.35 -7.34 -18.06
N GLY A 52 4.64 -6.33 -18.59
CA GLY A 52 3.90 -6.41 -19.85
C GLY A 52 2.58 -7.19 -19.79
N LYS A 53 2.03 -7.46 -18.59
CA LYS A 53 0.76 -8.15 -18.38
C LYS A 53 -0.41 -7.17 -18.20
N HIS A 54 -0.48 -6.17 -19.08
CA HIS A 54 -1.46 -5.07 -19.03
C HIS A 54 -2.92 -5.52 -18.94
N GLU A 55 -3.30 -6.61 -19.61
CA GLU A 55 -4.67 -7.13 -19.53
C GLU A 55 -5.02 -7.66 -18.14
N SER A 56 -4.04 -8.23 -17.42
CA SER A 56 -4.22 -8.65 -16.02
C SER A 56 -4.49 -7.43 -15.15
N SER A 57 -3.70 -6.37 -15.30
CA SER A 57 -3.85 -5.10 -14.57
C SER A 57 -5.18 -4.42 -14.89
N ALA A 58 -5.54 -4.30 -16.17
CA ALA A 58 -6.82 -3.74 -16.61
C ALA A 58 -8.02 -4.51 -16.03
N LEU A 59 -7.94 -5.84 -15.94
CA LEU A 59 -8.98 -6.66 -15.34
C LEU A 59 -9.16 -6.37 -13.84
N PHE A 60 -8.06 -6.12 -13.11
CA PHE A 60 -8.13 -5.67 -11.71
C PHE A 60 -8.80 -4.28 -11.59
N TYR A 61 -8.42 -3.31 -12.42
CA TYR A 61 -9.05 -1.98 -12.37
C TYR A 61 -10.55 -2.04 -12.68
N ARG A 62 -10.97 -2.89 -13.63
CA ARG A 62 -12.40 -3.20 -13.88
C ARG A 62 -13.07 -3.89 -12.70
N TRP A 63 -12.35 -4.74 -11.98
CA TRP A 63 -12.87 -5.37 -10.78
C TRP A 63 -13.17 -4.34 -9.69
N VAL A 64 -12.24 -3.42 -9.41
CA VAL A 64 -12.48 -2.32 -8.44
C VAL A 64 -13.64 -1.44 -8.90
N HIS A 65 -13.75 -1.15 -10.20
CA HIS A 65 -14.92 -0.41 -10.71
C HIS A 65 -16.25 -1.10 -10.38
N ARG A 66 -16.36 -2.42 -10.58
CA ARG A 66 -17.58 -3.16 -10.22
C ARG A 66 -17.86 -3.15 -8.71
N VAL A 67 -16.82 -3.14 -7.88
CA VAL A 67 -16.95 -3.01 -6.42
C VAL A 67 -17.51 -1.64 -6.03
N LEU A 68 -17.01 -0.57 -6.67
CA LEU A 68 -17.26 0.81 -6.25
C LEU A 68 -18.44 1.50 -6.93
N LYS A 69 -18.80 1.14 -8.16
CA LYS A 69 -19.78 1.89 -8.98
C LYS A 69 -21.14 2.09 -8.30
N ASP A 70 -21.57 1.13 -7.49
CA ASP A 70 -22.86 1.17 -6.79
C ASP A 70 -22.77 1.83 -5.39
N LYS A 71 -21.59 2.35 -5.00
CA LYS A 71 -21.33 2.98 -3.69
C LYS A 71 -21.63 4.48 -3.65
N ARG A 72 -22.03 5.10 -4.76
CA ARG A 72 -22.35 6.53 -4.80
C ARG A 72 -23.36 6.97 -3.72
N PRO A 73 -24.49 6.26 -3.49
CA PRO A 73 -25.43 6.66 -2.43
C PRO A 73 -24.80 6.66 -1.03
N THR A 74 -23.90 5.72 -0.75
CA THR A 74 -23.17 5.65 0.52
C THR A 74 -22.25 6.86 0.68
N VAL A 75 -21.45 7.19 -0.34
CA VAL A 75 -20.53 8.35 -0.29
C VAL A 75 -21.30 9.66 -0.16
N GLU A 76 -22.41 9.84 -0.88
CA GLU A 76 -23.26 11.04 -0.73
C GLU A 76 -23.87 11.16 0.67
N ALA A 77 -24.31 10.05 1.27
CA ALA A 77 -24.83 10.05 2.64
C ALA A 77 -23.74 10.42 3.66
N LEU A 78 -22.53 9.89 3.50
CA LEU A 78 -21.38 10.23 4.35
C LEU A 78 -21.00 11.71 4.20
N ARG A 79 -20.94 12.22 2.96
CA ARG A 79 -20.62 13.62 2.68
C ARG A 79 -21.67 14.56 3.29
N HIS A 80 -22.95 14.22 3.16
CA HIS A 80 -24.02 14.97 3.81
C HIS A 80 -23.86 15.01 5.33
N LYS A 81 -23.56 13.87 5.98
CA LYS A 81 -23.28 13.84 7.42
C LYS A 81 -22.09 14.71 7.79
N HIS A 82 -20.99 14.64 7.04
CA HIS A 82 -19.80 15.48 7.24
C HIS A 82 -20.14 16.97 7.17
N GLU A 83 -20.84 17.40 6.13
CA GLU A 83 -21.26 18.80 5.93
C GLU A 83 -22.16 19.30 7.06
N GLN A 84 -23.04 18.45 7.57
CA GLN A 84 -23.93 18.76 8.70
C GLN A 84 -23.26 18.58 10.08
N ARG A 85 -21.97 18.22 10.13
CA ARG A 85 -21.23 17.88 11.37
C ARG A 85 -21.93 16.81 12.20
N ILE A 86 -22.60 15.87 11.54
CA ILE A 86 -23.21 14.70 12.15
C ILE A 86 -22.11 13.65 12.36
N TRP A 87 -22.10 13.01 13.52
CA TRP A 87 -21.18 11.91 13.80
C TRP A 87 -21.38 10.76 12.81
N ILE A 88 -20.27 10.24 12.29
CA ILE A 88 -20.22 9.12 11.35
C ILE A 88 -19.54 7.97 12.06
N ASP A 89 -20.23 6.84 12.20
CA ASP A 89 -19.60 5.65 12.75
C ASP A 89 -18.59 5.06 11.76
N ARG A 90 -17.49 4.49 12.25
CA ARG A 90 -16.44 3.89 11.41
C ARG A 90 -17.00 2.79 10.48
N SER A 91 -18.03 2.06 10.91
CA SER A 91 -18.68 1.01 10.12
C SER A 91 -19.50 1.53 8.92
N GLU A 92 -19.76 2.84 8.84
CA GLU A 92 -20.51 3.44 7.73
C GLU A 92 -19.61 3.75 6.52
N PHE A 93 -18.29 3.82 6.74
CA PHE A 93 -17.32 4.08 5.69
C PHE A 93 -17.19 2.88 4.74
N LEU A 94 -16.60 3.12 3.56
CA LEU A 94 -16.35 2.05 2.60
C LEU A 94 -15.28 1.09 3.13
N GLY A 95 -15.40 -0.20 2.80
CA GLY A 95 -14.53 -1.25 3.33
C GLY A 95 -13.12 -1.25 2.70
N THR A 96 -12.16 -1.91 3.36
CA THR A 96 -10.78 -2.07 2.84
C THR A 96 -10.64 -3.22 1.84
N ARG A 97 -11.35 -4.32 2.10
CA ARG A 97 -11.26 -5.59 1.37
C ARG A 97 -12.62 -6.05 0.91
N TYR A 98 -12.60 -6.83 -0.16
CA TYR A 98 -13.81 -7.33 -0.80
C TYR A 98 -13.61 -8.81 -1.17
N HIS A 99 -14.72 -9.54 -1.23
CA HIS A 99 -14.69 -10.88 -1.81
C HIS A 99 -14.19 -10.82 -3.25
N LEU A 100 -13.55 -11.88 -3.74
CA LEU A 100 -12.99 -11.91 -5.09
C LEU A 100 -14.04 -11.69 -6.18
N ASP A 101 -15.32 -11.98 -5.93
CA ASP A 101 -16.41 -11.69 -6.86
C ASP A 101 -16.94 -10.24 -6.78
N GLY A 102 -16.39 -9.42 -5.88
CA GLY A 102 -16.69 -8.00 -5.71
C GLY A 102 -17.74 -7.68 -4.64
N ARG A 103 -18.24 -8.68 -3.89
CA ARG A 103 -19.15 -8.44 -2.76
C ARG A 103 -18.41 -7.82 -1.58
N ASP A 104 -19.13 -7.00 -0.81
CA ASP A 104 -18.65 -6.45 0.46
C ASP A 104 -18.33 -7.56 1.45
N ASP A 105 -17.21 -7.42 2.16
CA ASP A 105 -17.02 -8.12 3.43
C ASP A 105 -17.90 -7.46 4.51
N ARG A 106 -18.68 -8.27 5.24
CA ARG A 106 -19.56 -7.85 6.33
C ARG A 106 -19.08 -8.32 7.70
N SER A 107 -17.85 -8.84 7.80
CA SER A 107 -17.26 -9.27 9.06
C SER A 107 -16.92 -8.08 9.97
N GLU A 108 -16.71 -8.35 11.27
CA GLU A 108 -16.32 -7.37 12.28
C GLU A 108 -14.88 -6.82 12.08
N TRP A 109 -14.20 -7.22 11.01
CA TRP A 109 -12.85 -6.83 10.60
C TRP A 109 -12.83 -5.39 10.05
N GLY A 110 -13.48 -4.48 10.79
CA GLY A 110 -14.08 -3.20 10.39
C GLY A 110 -13.10 -2.12 9.92
N HIS A 111 -12.43 -2.34 8.79
CA HIS A 111 -11.25 -1.55 8.46
C HIS A 111 -11.60 -0.43 7.49
N PHE A 112 -12.20 0.63 8.05
CA PHE A 112 -12.15 1.94 7.41
C PHE A 112 -10.68 2.29 7.16
N GLN A 113 -10.30 2.28 5.88
CA GLN A 113 -8.95 2.52 5.38
C GLN A 113 -9.05 3.36 4.12
N LEU A 114 -8.32 4.47 4.07
CA LEU A 114 -8.37 5.40 2.92
C LEU A 114 -7.29 5.12 1.88
N ASP A 115 -6.22 4.43 2.27
CA ASP A 115 -5.01 4.24 1.47
C ASP A 115 -5.29 3.45 0.18
N GLY A 116 -6.12 2.42 0.24
CA GLY A 116 -6.46 1.60 -0.92
C GLY A 116 -7.13 2.39 -2.05
N TYR A 117 -7.98 3.35 -1.73
CA TYR A 117 -8.65 4.21 -2.71
C TYR A 117 -7.67 5.17 -3.37
N GLY A 118 -6.76 5.76 -2.59
CA GLY A 118 -5.70 6.63 -3.11
C GLY A 118 -4.72 5.86 -3.99
N ALA A 119 -4.27 4.69 -3.53
CA ALA A 119 -3.40 3.80 -4.29
C ALA A 119 -4.08 3.38 -5.60
N TRP A 120 -5.36 3.01 -5.58
CA TRP A 120 -6.09 2.62 -6.78
C TRP A 120 -6.15 3.72 -7.84
N LEU A 121 -6.44 4.98 -7.45
CA LEU A 121 -6.41 6.12 -8.37
C LEU A 121 -5.01 6.33 -8.97
N TRP A 122 -3.97 6.21 -8.15
CA TRP A 122 -2.59 6.30 -8.61
C TRP A 122 -2.28 5.19 -9.62
N GLY A 123 -2.55 3.94 -9.28
CA GLY A 123 -2.27 2.78 -10.14
C GLY A 123 -3.02 2.84 -11.47
N LEU A 124 -4.31 3.21 -11.45
CA LEU A 124 -5.08 3.38 -12.69
C LEU A 124 -4.48 4.48 -13.56
N ALA A 125 -4.07 5.60 -12.97
CA ALA A 125 -3.44 6.68 -13.71
C ALA A 125 -2.10 6.24 -14.34
N GLU A 126 -1.27 5.51 -13.60
CA GLU A 126 -0.02 4.93 -14.12
C GLU A 126 -0.28 3.92 -15.25
N HIS A 127 -1.25 3.02 -15.09
CA HIS A 127 -1.64 2.07 -16.13
C HIS A 127 -2.05 2.80 -17.42
N VAL A 128 -2.84 3.86 -17.32
CA VAL A 128 -3.28 4.64 -18.48
C VAL A 128 -2.12 5.42 -19.11
N ARG A 129 -1.18 5.95 -18.32
CA ARG A 129 0.05 6.58 -18.84
C ARG A 129 0.89 5.57 -19.62
N LEU A 130 1.08 4.38 -19.06
CA LEU A 130 1.89 3.32 -19.64
C LEU A 130 1.28 2.76 -20.95
N THR A 131 -0.02 2.47 -20.94
CA THR A 131 -0.70 1.79 -22.05
C THR A 131 -1.35 2.73 -23.06
N GLY A 132 -1.57 3.99 -22.70
CA GLY A 132 -2.36 4.94 -23.49
C GLY A 132 -3.87 4.66 -23.47
N ASN A 133 -4.37 3.71 -22.66
CA ASN A 133 -5.75 3.26 -22.67
C ASN A 133 -6.73 4.26 -22.01
N ARG A 134 -7.03 5.36 -22.71
CA ARG A 134 -8.01 6.38 -22.29
C ARG A 134 -9.46 5.86 -22.23
N GLU A 135 -9.76 4.81 -23.00
CA GLU A 135 -11.09 4.19 -23.01
C GLU A 135 -11.38 3.51 -21.68
N LEU A 136 -10.42 2.81 -21.10
CA LEU A 136 -10.54 2.25 -19.74
C LEU A 136 -10.83 3.34 -18.72
N LEU A 137 -10.08 4.45 -18.74
CA LEU A 137 -10.34 5.57 -17.82
C LEU A 137 -11.76 6.16 -17.95
N SER A 138 -12.34 6.11 -19.15
CA SER A 138 -13.72 6.52 -19.40
C SER A 138 -14.73 5.46 -18.93
N GLU A 139 -14.42 4.17 -19.15
CA GLU A 139 -15.20 3.01 -18.66
C GLU A 139 -15.35 3.07 -17.13
N LEU A 140 -14.28 3.38 -16.40
CA LEU A 140 -14.25 3.35 -14.93
C LEU A 140 -14.71 4.66 -14.27
N ARG A 141 -15.34 5.58 -15.02
CA ARG A 141 -15.61 6.95 -14.58
C ARG A 141 -16.37 7.06 -13.27
N ASP A 142 -17.44 6.27 -13.11
CA ASP A 142 -18.26 6.34 -11.90
C ASP A 142 -17.46 6.05 -10.63
N SER A 143 -16.65 4.98 -10.66
CA SER A 143 -15.79 4.61 -9.53
C SER A 143 -14.65 5.59 -9.29
N VAL A 144 -14.13 6.21 -10.36
CA VAL A 144 -13.12 7.28 -10.24
C VAL A 144 -13.71 8.47 -9.48
N GLU A 145 -14.87 8.98 -9.90
CA GLU A 145 -15.49 10.12 -9.23
C GLU A 145 -15.95 9.78 -7.80
N ILE A 146 -16.48 8.57 -7.55
CA ILE A 146 -16.82 8.11 -6.20
C ILE A 146 -15.59 8.15 -5.29
N SER A 147 -14.45 7.66 -5.78
CA SER A 147 -13.19 7.64 -5.01
C SER A 147 -12.65 9.05 -4.80
N VAL A 148 -12.73 9.92 -5.81
CA VAL A 148 -12.35 11.33 -5.71
C VAL A 148 -13.21 12.05 -4.66
N ASP A 149 -14.53 11.97 -4.75
CA ASP A 149 -15.47 12.62 -3.81
C ASP A 149 -15.21 12.15 -2.37
N TYR A 150 -14.97 10.85 -2.20
CA TYR A 150 -14.65 10.23 -0.92
C TYR A 150 -13.33 10.76 -0.35
N LEU A 151 -12.24 10.71 -1.12
CA LEU A 151 -10.92 11.15 -0.67
C LEU A 151 -10.84 12.66 -0.44
N MET A 152 -11.43 13.47 -1.32
CA MET A 152 -11.47 14.93 -1.19
C MET A 152 -12.12 15.38 0.13
N THR A 153 -13.08 14.60 0.62
CA THR A 153 -13.83 14.85 1.84
C THR A 153 -13.12 14.29 3.08
N PHE A 154 -12.75 13.00 3.05
CA PHE A 154 -12.40 12.26 4.27
C PHE A 154 -10.90 12.07 4.50
N TRP A 155 -10.01 12.59 3.65
CA TRP A 155 -8.55 12.38 3.74
C TRP A 155 -7.91 12.60 5.13
N HIS A 156 -8.50 13.45 5.98
CA HIS A 156 -8.01 13.80 7.33
C HIS A 156 -8.71 13.02 8.46
N TYR A 157 -9.60 12.07 8.14
CA TYR A 157 -10.31 11.29 9.15
C TYR A 157 -9.40 10.21 9.74
N PRO A 158 -9.43 10.01 11.07
CA PRO A 158 -8.77 8.87 11.70
C PRO A 158 -9.28 7.55 11.14
N ASN A 159 -8.36 6.69 10.72
CA ASN A 159 -8.65 5.42 10.05
C ASN A 159 -7.55 4.41 10.40
N PHE A 160 -7.76 3.13 10.13
CA PHE A 160 -6.70 2.14 10.35
C PHE A 160 -5.52 2.41 9.41
N ASP A 161 -4.29 2.14 9.85
CA ASP A 161 -3.13 2.18 8.97
C ASP A 161 -3.12 1.00 7.98
N CYS A 162 -2.13 0.93 7.09
CA CYS A 162 -2.01 -0.16 6.12
C CYS A 162 -1.76 -1.54 6.76
N TRP A 163 -1.50 -1.58 8.07
CA TRP A 163 -1.32 -2.79 8.88
C TRP A 163 -2.59 -3.20 9.61
N GLU A 164 -3.68 -2.47 9.38
CA GLU A 164 -4.98 -2.72 10.01
C GLU A 164 -4.96 -2.45 11.52
N GLU A 165 -4.14 -1.49 11.94
CA GLU A 165 -3.92 -1.12 13.34
C GLU A 165 -4.21 0.39 13.56
N PHE A 166 -4.27 0.79 14.83
CA PHE A 166 -4.30 2.20 15.27
C PHE A 166 -5.40 3.11 14.65
N PRO A 167 -6.69 2.73 14.69
CA PRO A 167 -7.78 3.42 13.98
C PRO A 167 -8.11 4.83 14.48
N ASP A 168 -7.55 5.24 15.63
CA ASP A 168 -7.81 6.54 16.24
C ASP A 168 -6.83 7.62 15.74
N TYR A 169 -5.95 7.28 14.79
CA TYR A 169 -4.93 8.19 14.25
C TYR A 169 -5.06 8.40 12.73
N VAL A 170 -4.31 9.38 12.24
CA VAL A 170 -4.09 9.62 10.81
C VAL A 170 -2.63 9.27 10.50
N HIS A 171 -2.40 8.59 9.39
CA HIS A 171 -1.10 8.00 9.07
C HIS A 171 -0.48 8.68 7.84
N PRO A 172 0.76 9.19 7.90
CA PRO A 172 1.40 9.81 6.74
C PRO A 172 1.53 8.87 5.54
N ALA A 173 1.69 7.56 5.74
CA ALA A 173 1.66 6.57 4.66
C ALA A 173 0.29 6.52 3.95
N THR A 174 -0.81 6.54 4.71
CA THR A 174 -2.17 6.66 4.15
C THR A 174 -2.35 7.96 3.39
N LEU A 175 -1.90 9.08 3.96
CA LEU A 175 -1.94 10.38 3.30
C LEU A 175 -1.11 10.41 2.01
N ALA A 176 0.01 9.69 1.96
CA ALA A 176 0.82 9.54 0.75
C ALA A 176 0.04 8.87 -0.37
N CYS A 177 -0.70 7.78 -0.09
CA CYS A 177 -1.56 7.13 -1.06
C CYS A 177 -2.64 8.09 -1.60
N VAL A 178 -3.29 8.85 -0.70
CA VAL A 178 -4.33 9.82 -1.09
C VAL A 178 -3.74 10.95 -1.94
N TYR A 179 -2.62 11.53 -1.51
CA TYR A 179 -1.86 12.53 -2.28
C TYR A 179 -1.51 12.01 -3.66
N GLY A 180 -0.91 10.81 -3.74
CA GLY A 180 -0.43 10.22 -4.98
C GLY A 180 -1.57 9.96 -5.96
N GLY A 181 -2.70 9.44 -5.47
CA GLY A 181 -3.88 9.20 -6.28
C GLY A 181 -4.48 10.48 -6.87
N LEU A 182 -4.70 11.50 -6.03
CA LEU A 182 -5.26 12.78 -6.45
C LEU A 182 -4.32 13.54 -7.40
N LYS A 183 -3.01 13.56 -7.10
CA LYS A 183 -1.99 14.17 -7.97
C LYS A 183 -1.93 13.46 -9.32
N ALA A 184 -1.83 12.14 -9.31
CA ALA A 184 -1.70 11.35 -10.53
C ALA A 184 -2.91 11.53 -11.44
N LEU A 185 -4.13 11.46 -10.92
CA LEU A 185 -5.34 11.73 -11.71
C LEU A 185 -5.43 13.19 -12.15
N GLY A 186 -5.11 14.13 -11.26
CA GLY A 186 -5.12 15.56 -11.52
C GLY A 186 -4.22 15.96 -12.69
N GLU A 187 -3.01 15.42 -12.75
CA GLU A 187 -2.07 15.63 -13.85
C GLU A 187 -2.55 14.94 -15.14
N LEU A 188 -3.11 13.74 -15.01
CA LEU A 188 -3.55 12.94 -16.14
C LEU A 188 -4.73 13.57 -16.89
N GLU A 189 -5.64 14.21 -16.16
CA GLU A 189 -6.88 14.79 -16.67
C GLU A 189 -6.89 16.34 -16.66
N ASN A 190 -5.80 16.98 -16.21
CA ASN A 190 -5.71 18.43 -16.00
C ASN A 190 -6.77 18.99 -15.03
N ARG A 191 -7.05 18.27 -13.94
CA ARG A 191 -8.03 18.65 -12.90
C ARG A 191 -7.36 19.45 -11.78
N ARG A 192 -7.46 20.77 -11.88
CA ARG A 192 -6.80 21.72 -10.97
C ARG A 192 -7.18 21.51 -9.51
N GLU A 193 -8.45 21.22 -9.22
CA GLU A 193 -8.97 21.02 -7.87
C GLU A 193 -8.32 19.82 -7.16
N LEU A 194 -7.96 18.76 -7.89
CA LEU A 194 -7.28 17.60 -7.34
C LEU A 194 -5.82 17.92 -7.02
N LEU A 195 -5.17 18.68 -7.88
CA LEU A 195 -3.79 19.15 -7.67
C LEU A 195 -3.69 20.08 -6.47
N GLU A 196 -4.64 21.00 -6.30
CA GLU A 196 -4.71 21.89 -5.14
C GLU A 196 -4.95 21.09 -3.85
N LYS A 197 -5.81 20.07 -3.87
CA LYS A 197 -5.99 19.18 -2.71
C LYS A 197 -4.73 18.39 -2.39
N ALA A 198 -4.07 17.82 -3.40
CA ALA A 198 -2.81 17.10 -3.21
C ALA A 198 -1.74 18.02 -2.59
N ALA A 199 -1.57 19.24 -3.13
CA ALA A 199 -0.64 20.22 -2.55
C ALA A 199 -0.94 20.54 -1.08
N LEU A 200 -2.23 20.65 -0.72
CA LEU A 200 -2.66 20.84 0.67
C LEU A 200 -2.29 19.64 1.55
N ILE A 201 -2.55 18.40 1.09
CA ILE A 201 -2.20 17.19 1.84
C ILE A 201 -0.69 17.09 2.05
N LYS A 202 0.11 17.40 1.02
CA LYS A 202 1.57 17.47 1.15
C LYS A 202 1.98 18.49 2.20
N ALA A 203 1.46 19.72 2.14
CA ALA A 203 1.77 20.75 3.13
C ALA A 203 1.41 20.29 4.55
N PHE A 204 0.24 19.67 4.72
CA PHE A 204 -0.23 19.12 5.99
C PHE A 204 0.70 18.04 6.57
N ILE A 205 1.21 17.12 5.73
CA ILE A 205 2.19 16.11 6.14
C ILE A 205 3.46 16.80 6.68
N TYR A 206 4.01 17.78 5.95
CA TYR A 206 5.23 18.48 6.38
C TYR A 206 5.02 19.33 7.64
N GLU A 207 3.81 19.87 7.83
CA GLU A 207 3.51 20.70 8.99
C GLU A 207 3.35 19.89 10.29
N HIS A 208 2.78 18.68 10.21
CA HIS A 208 2.32 17.97 11.41
C HIS A 208 2.98 16.61 11.64
N ALA A 209 3.58 16.00 10.63
CA ALA A 209 4.08 14.64 10.70
C ALA A 209 5.60 14.52 10.79
N ILE A 210 6.31 15.61 11.13
CA ILE A 210 7.77 15.62 11.26
C ILE A 210 8.16 15.82 12.72
N VAL A 211 9.07 14.97 13.19
CA VAL A 211 9.70 15.04 14.51
C VAL A 211 11.18 14.77 14.34
N ASP A 212 12.03 15.57 15.00
CA ASP A 212 13.47 15.31 15.10
C ASP A 212 14.16 15.02 13.74
N GLY A 213 13.65 15.63 12.66
CA GLY A 213 14.20 15.51 11.31
C GLY A 213 13.71 14.31 10.48
N HIS A 214 12.69 13.57 10.93
CA HIS A 214 12.09 12.47 10.19
C HIS A 214 10.55 12.47 10.24
N PHE A 215 9.91 11.77 9.31
CA PHE A 215 8.48 11.52 9.34
C PHE A 215 8.11 10.51 10.43
N VAL A 216 6.95 10.69 11.05
CA VAL A 216 6.43 9.80 12.12
C VAL A 216 5.37 8.83 11.60
N LYS A 217 5.18 7.69 12.27
CA LYS A 217 4.17 6.68 11.89
C LYS A 217 2.74 7.21 11.90
N SER A 218 2.38 8.03 12.89
CA SER A 218 1.00 8.48 13.09
C SER A 218 0.92 9.87 13.73
N ILE A 219 -0.12 10.62 13.36
CA ILE A 219 -0.51 11.91 13.95
C ILE A 219 -1.96 11.85 14.44
N HIS A 220 -2.34 12.77 15.32
CA HIS A 220 -3.70 12.90 15.81
C HIS A 220 -4.13 14.36 15.90
N CYS A 221 -5.42 14.59 16.07
CA CYS A 221 -5.98 15.90 16.35
C CYS A 221 -6.64 15.88 17.74
N ILE A 222 -6.10 16.65 18.68
CA ILE A 222 -6.65 16.81 20.03
C ILE A 222 -6.88 18.31 20.24
N ASP A 223 -8.09 18.68 20.68
CA ASP A 223 -8.50 20.07 20.89
C ASP A 223 -8.23 20.95 19.67
N GLU A 224 -8.53 20.43 18.47
CA GLU A 224 -8.31 21.08 17.16
C GLU A 224 -6.82 21.31 16.81
N ILE A 225 -5.88 20.67 17.52
CA ILE A 225 -4.45 20.79 17.27
C ILE A 225 -3.88 19.46 16.78
N TRP A 226 -3.27 19.50 15.58
CA TRP A 226 -2.57 18.37 14.99
C TRP A 226 -1.17 18.18 15.59
N ARG A 227 -0.87 16.95 16.02
CA ARG A 227 0.43 16.60 16.63
C ARG A 227 0.83 15.15 16.33
N PRO A 228 2.13 14.83 16.37
CA PRO A 228 2.62 13.45 16.38
C PRO A 228 2.00 12.61 17.51
N ALA A 229 1.48 11.43 17.17
CA ALA A 229 0.87 10.48 18.11
C ALA A 229 1.81 9.29 18.38
N LEU A 230 2.25 8.61 17.33
CA LEU A 230 3.26 7.55 17.39
C LEU A 230 4.54 8.08 16.73
N ARG A 231 5.49 8.50 17.57
CA ARG A 231 6.68 9.25 17.13
C ARG A 231 7.74 8.38 16.45
N GLY A 232 7.68 7.05 16.60
CA GLY A 232 8.58 6.12 15.90
C GLY A 232 8.34 6.09 14.39
N VAL A 233 9.27 5.50 13.66
CA VAL A 233 9.13 5.28 12.22
C VAL A 233 8.35 4.00 11.91
N ASP A 234 7.74 3.99 10.73
CA ASP A 234 7.17 2.82 10.09
C ASP A 234 7.77 2.69 8.69
N ALA A 235 8.06 1.47 8.25
CA ALA A 235 8.65 1.24 6.94
C ALA A 235 7.73 1.65 5.78
N SER A 236 6.40 1.70 5.99
CA SER A 236 5.44 2.26 5.02
C SER A 236 5.65 3.75 4.76
N LEU A 237 6.43 4.47 5.59
CA LEU A 237 6.81 5.86 5.31
C LEU A 237 7.65 6.01 4.04
N LEU A 238 8.27 4.92 3.54
CA LEU A 238 8.90 4.90 2.22
C LEU A 238 7.92 5.28 1.09
N TRP A 239 6.62 5.09 1.28
CA TRP A 239 5.57 5.48 0.34
C TRP A 239 5.44 7.00 0.16
N LEU A 240 5.90 7.81 1.13
CA LEU A 240 5.99 9.26 0.98
C LEU A 240 6.94 9.64 -0.16
N CYS A 241 7.94 8.81 -0.46
CA CYS A 241 8.82 8.99 -1.60
C CYS A 241 8.32 8.17 -2.80
N LEU A 242 8.35 6.84 -2.70
CA LEU A 242 8.02 5.95 -3.82
C LEU A 242 6.84 5.02 -3.47
N PRO A 243 5.78 4.97 -4.30
CA PRO A 243 5.65 5.62 -5.61
C PRO A 243 4.93 6.98 -5.59
N PHE A 244 4.46 7.45 -4.44
CA PHE A 244 3.47 8.54 -4.42
C PHE A 244 4.06 9.94 -4.52
N GLY A 245 5.35 10.14 -4.25
CA GLY A 245 6.06 11.40 -4.54
C GLY A 245 5.61 12.60 -3.71
N VAL A 246 5.30 12.39 -2.42
CA VAL A 246 5.12 13.50 -1.47
C VAL A 246 6.45 14.24 -1.29
N CYS A 247 7.56 13.51 -1.22
CA CYS A 247 8.92 14.03 -1.17
C CYS A 247 9.83 13.31 -2.17
N ASP A 248 10.93 13.95 -2.55
CA ASP A 248 11.97 13.34 -3.39
C ASP A 248 12.91 12.50 -2.51
N ALA A 249 13.62 11.53 -3.11
CA ALA A 249 14.54 10.65 -2.36
C ALA A 249 15.67 11.43 -1.65
N GLU A 250 16.06 12.57 -2.21
CA GLU A 250 17.08 13.46 -1.67
C GLU A 250 16.57 14.45 -0.60
N ASP A 251 15.26 14.46 -0.31
CA ASP A 251 14.68 15.33 0.71
C ASP A 251 15.34 15.05 2.07
N PRO A 252 15.81 16.09 2.81
CA PRO A 252 16.48 15.89 4.10
C PRO A 252 15.66 15.13 5.14
N VAL A 253 14.33 15.34 5.16
CA VAL A 253 13.41 14.66 6.07
C VAL A 253 13.24 13.20 5.65
N MET A 254 13.17 12.92 4.34
CA MET A 254 13.13 11.56 3.83
C MET A 254 14.43 10.80 4.14
N ARG A 255 15.58 11.44 3.95
CA ARG A 255 16.89 10.90 4.34
C ARG A 255 16.94 10.59 5.84
N GLY A 256 16.48 11.50 6.69
CA GLY A 256 16.36 11.27 8.14
C GLY A 256 15.42 10.11 8.48
N THR A 257 14.31 9.99 7.75
CA THR A 257 13.35 8.88 7.90
C THR A 257 13.97 7.54 7.53
N VAL A 258 14.70 7.45 6.41
CA VAL A 258 15.36 6.20 6.03
C VAL A 258 16.49 5.84 6.98
N GLN A 259 17.24 6.80 7.50
CA GLN A 259 18.25 6.56 8.54
C GLN A 259 17.62 5.96 9.82
N ALA A 260 16.46 6.48 10.25
CA ALA A 260 15.73 5.92 11.38
C ALA A 260 15.18 4.51 11.07
N ILE A 261 14.66 4.27 9.86
CA ILE A 261 14.23 2.93 9.41
C ILE A 261 15.42 1.96 9.41
N GLU A 262 16.59 2.35 8.92
CA GLU A 262 17.80 1.52 8.94
C GLU A 262 18.23 1.17 10.37
N ALA A 263 18.20 2.15 11.28
CA ALA A 263 18.60 1.98 12.67
C ALA A 263 17.62 1.12 13.48
N GLU A 264 16.32 1.33 13.30
CA GLU A 264 15.28 0.74 14.14
C GLU A 264 14.63 -0.50 13.51
N LEU A 265 14.52 -0.54 12.17
CA LEU A 265 13.71 -1.50 11.42
C LEU A 265 14.50 -2.48 10.55
N ARG A 266 15.84 -2.42 10.56
CA ARG A 266 16.71 -3.37 9.85
C ARG A 266 17.75 -3.98 10.78
N PRO A 267 17.35 -4.74 11.81
CA PRO A 267 18.31 -5.37 12.72
C PRO A 267 19.25 -6.29 11.93
N GLY A 268 20.56 -6.14 12.13
CA GLY A 268 21.57 -6.91 11.37
C GLY A 268 21.75 -6.49 9.91
N GLY A 269 21.04 -5.45 9.47
CA GLY A 269 21.14 -4.88 8.13
C GLY A 269 20.56 -5.76 7.03
N THR A 270 19.72 -6.76 7.32
CA THR A 270 19.17 -7.69 6.32
C THR A 270 17.89 -7.15 5.67
N GLY A 271 16.73 -7.72 6.00
CA GLY A 271 15.41 -7.26 5.59
C GLY A 271 14.88 -6.11 6.45
N VAL A 272 13.66 -5.69 6.16
CA VAL A 272 12.99 -4.55 6.80
C VAL A 272 11.75 -5.01 7.55
N GLN A 273 11.62 -4.61 8.81
CA GLN A 273 10.46 -4.87 9.67
C GLN A 273 9.44 -3.72 9.59
N ARG A 274 8.17 -3.93 9.99
CA ARG A 274 7.10 -2.92 9.84
C ARG A 274 7.34 -1.66 10.68
N TYR A 275 7.40 -1.83 12.00
CA TYR A 275 7.69 -0.80 12.99
C TYR A 275 8.27 -1.48 14.26
N ALA A 276 8.72 -0.70 15.25
CA ALA A 276 9.50 -1.21 16.38
C ALA A 276 8.70 -2.14 17.32
N GLU A 277 7.44 -1.82 17.58
CA GLU A 277 6.57 -2.57 18.50
C GLU A 277 5.77 -3.70 17.81
N ASP A 278 6.13 -4.05 16.58
CA ASP A 278 5.44 -5.09 15.83
C ASP A 278 5.60 -6.46 16.49
N ARG A 279 4.45 -7.08 16.83
CA ARG A 279 4.37 -8.43 17.41
C ARG A 279 3.68 -9.43 16.48
N TYR A 280 3.21 -9.01 15.30
CA TYR A 280 2.49 -9.87 14.37
C TYR A 280 3.44 -10.95 13.83
N TYR A 281 3.14 -12.21 14.12
CA TYR A 281 4.06 -13.35 13.94
C TYR A 281 5.49 -13.05 14.44
N GLY A 282 5.59 -12.40 15.60
CA GLY A 282 6.88 -12.06 16.22
C GLY A 282 7.63 -10.88 15.60
N GLY A 283 7.02 -10.17 14.65
CA GLY A 283 7.62 -8.98 14.03
C GLY A 283 8.81 -9.33 13.14
N GLY A 284 8.58 -10.19 12.14
CA GLY A 284 9.59 -10.63 11.19
C GLY A 284 9.97 -9.56 10.15
N GLU A 285 10.93 -9.90 9.28
CA GLU A 285 11.35 -9.05 8.17
C GLU A 285 10.46 -9.27 6.94
N TRP A 286 9.86 -8.20 6.42
CA TRP A 286 8.88 -8.29 5.33
C TRP A 286 9.54 -8.21 3.96
N ILE A 287 9.09 -9.09 3.05
CA ILE A 287 9.60 -9.14 1.67
C ILE A 287 9.30 -7.83 0.93
N LEU A 288 8.05 -7.37 1.00
CA LEU A 288 7.59 -6.15 0.34
C LEU A 288 8.29 -4.89 0.88
N LEU A 289 8.54 -4.80 2.19
CA LEU A 289 9.22 -3.63 2.78
C LEU A 289 10.69 -3.58 2.40
N THR A 290 11.34 -4.75 2.34
CA THR A 290 12.72 -4.88 1.86
C THR A 290 12.84 -4.49 0.38
N ALA A 291 11.83 -4.82 -0.43
CA ALA A 291 11.76 -4.39 -1.83
C ALA A 291 11.61 -2.87 -1.94
N TRP A 292 10.74 -2.25 -1.13
CA TRP A 292 10.58 -0.79 -1.11
C TRP A 292 11.84 -0.06 -0.70
N TYR A 293 12.52 -0.53 0.33
CA TYR A 293 13.79 0.04 0.74
C TYR A 293 14.83 -0.11 -0.39
N GLY A 294 14.88 -1.28 -1.06
CA GLY A 294 15.71 -1.47 -2.25
C GLY A 294 15.39 -0.50 -3.39
N LEU A 295 14.10 -0.20 -3.64
CA LEU A 295 13.68 0.79 -4.64
C LEU A 295 14.15 2.20 -4.28
N TYR A 296 14.03 2.59 -3.02
CA TYR A 296 14.54 3.87 -2.53
C TYR A 296 16.07 3.97 -2.70
N GLN A 297 16.81 2.90 -2.39
CA GLN A 297 18.26 2.87 -2.57
C GLN A 297 18.65 2.95 -4.05
N ALA A 298 17.91 2.29 -4.94
CA ALA A 298 18.10 2.44 -6.39
C ALA A 298 17.85 3.88 -6.84
N GLU A 299 16.81 4.54 -6.32
CA GLU A 299 16.50 5.95 -6.62
C GLU A 299 17.59 6.93 -6.18
N LEU A 300 18.31 6.61 -5.09
CA LEU A 300 19.52 7.34 -4.67
C LEU A 300 20.78 6.97 -5.47
N GLY A 301 20.68 6.09 -6.46
CA GLY A 301 21.83 5.55 -7.20
C GLY A 301 22.68 4.54 -6.41
N ASN A 302 22.23 4.10 -5.23
CA ASN A 302 22.90 3.07 -4.44
C ASN A 302 22.52 1.66 -4.92
N ARG A 303 22.95 1.35 -6.15
CA ARG A 303 22.64 0.08 -6.81
C ARG A 303 23.10 -1.15 -6.02
N VAL A 304 24.25 -1.08 -5.36
CA VAL A 304 24.82 -2.21 -4.59
C VAL A 304 23.88 -2.62 -3.46
N GLU A 305 23.33 -1.65 -2.72
CA GLU A 305 22.39 -1.94 -1.63
C GLU A 305 21.04 -2.42 -2.17
N ALA A 306 20.56 -1.86 -3.29
CA ALA A 306 19.34 -2.31 -3.94
C ALA A 306 19.45 -3.78 -4.42
N GLU A 307 20.58 -4.15 -5.04
CA GLU A 307 20.87 -5.53 -5.44
C GLU A 307 20.99 -6.46 -4.22
N ARG A 308 21.54 -5.98 -3.10
CA ARG A 308 21.57 -6.75 -1.85
C ARG A 308 20.17 -7.05 -1.32
N CYS A 309 19.27 -6.08 -1.36
CA CYS A 309 17.86 -6.27 -1.00
C CYS A 309 17.18 -7.27 -1.92
N LEU A 310 17.38 -7.14 -3.25
CA LEU A 310 16.82 -8.06 -4.22
C LEU A 310 17.32 -9.50 -4.01
N ASN A 311 18.62 -9.68 -3.78
CA ASN A 311 19.22 -10.99 -3.53
C ASN A 311 18.71 -11.61 -2.21
N TRP A 312 18.51 -10.80 -1.17
CA TRP A 312 17.87 -11.25 0.06
C TRP A 312 16.45 -11.74 -0.21
N ILE A 313 15.64 -11.00 -0.97
CA ILE A 313 14.28 -11.43 -1.36
C ILE A 313 14.32 -12.76 -2.12
N VAL A 314 15.20 -12.89 -3.11
CA VAL A 314 15.37 -14.13 -3.89
C VAL A 314 15.72 -15.32 -2.98
N SER A 315 16.49 -15.09 -1.92
CA SER A 315 16.85 -16.14 -0.95
C SER A 315 15.67 -16.64 -0.11
N LYS A 316 14.57 -15.88 -0.03
CA LYS A 316 13.36 -16.25 0.74
C LYS A 316 12.35 -17.07 -0.05
N ALA A 317 12.56 -17.22 -1.36
CA ALA A 317 11.68 -18.05 -2.16
C ALA A 317 11.89 -19.53 -1.85
N ASP A 318 10.79 -20.27 -1.67
CA ASP A 318 10.86 -21.72 -1.45
C ASP A 318 11.20 -22.51 -2.75
N GLY A 319 11.22 -23.84 -2.66
CA GLY A 319 11.51 -24.71 -3.82
C GLY A 319 10.51 -24.59 -4.97
N LEU A 320 9.31 -24.06 -4.72
CA LEU A 320 8.26 -23.78 -5.72
C LEU A 320 8.29 -22.32 -6.20
N GLY A 321 9.22 -21.52 -5.68
CA GLY A 321 9.35 -20.11 -5.99
C GLY A 321 8.30 -19.23 -5.32
N ARG A 322 7.64 -19.69 -4.25
CA ARG A 322 6.68 -18.89 -3.47
C ARG A 322 7.42 -17.95 -2.51
N LEU A 323 7.00 -16.69 -2.44
CA LEU A 323 7.51 -15.71 -1.49
C LEU A 323 6.55 -15.55 -0.32
N PRO A 324 7.05 -15.58 0.94
CA PRO A 324 6.21 -15.38 2.12
C PRO A 324 5.84 -13.90 2.29
N GLU A 325 4.94 -13.63 3.22
CA GLU A 325 4.69 -12.28 3.75
C GLU A 325 5.92 -11.74 4.49
N GLN A 326 6.45 -12.54 5.42
CA GLN A 326 7.58 -12.20 6.27
C GLN A 326 8.54 -13.38 6.45
N SER A 327 9.79 -13.06 6.76
CA SER A 327 10.88 -13.99 7.02
C SER A 327 11.03 -14.21 8.53
N GLU A 328 11.25 -15.46 8.91
CA GLU A 328 11.46 -15.88 10.30
C GLU A 328 12.91 -15.74 10.79
N ASP A 329 13.86 -15.46 9.89
CA ASP A 329 15.30 -15.35 10.19
C ASP A 329 15.63 -14.37 11.32
N ALA A 330 14.89 -13.26 11.41
CA ALA A 330 15.04 -12.25 12.44
C ALA A 330 13.65 -11.74 12.87
N MET A 331 13.31 -12.02 14.12
CA MET A 331 12.07 -11.57 14.76
C MET A 331 12.39 -10.64 15.93
N ARG A 332 11.57 -9.61 16.12
CA ARG A 332 11.69 -8.73 17.30
C ARG A 332 11.23 -9.41 18.57
N GLU A 333 10.08 -10.07 18.50
CA GLU A 333 9.43 -10.69 19.64
C GLU A 333 9.13 -12.17 19.32
N PRO A 334 10.15 -13.05 19.26
CA PRO A 334 9.95 -14.45 18.91
C PRO A 334 8.92 -15.17 19.79
N SER A 335 8.73 -14.72 21.04
CA SER A 335 7.74 -15.32 21.95
C SER A 335 6.30 -15.17 21.46
N ALA A 336 6.00 -14.12 20.68
CA ALA A 336 4.68 -13.91 20.11
C ALA A 336 4.40 -14.78 18.89
N TYR A 337 5.40 -15.40 18.27
CA TYR A 337 5.24 -16.16 17.02
C TYR A 337 4.20 -17.29 17.17
N HIS A 338 4.38 -18.12 18.21
CA HIS A 338 3.50 -19.27 18.44
C HIS A 338 2.05 -18.85 18.74
N GLU A 339 1.84 -17.72 19.42
CA GLU A 339 0.49 -17.18 19.68
C GLU A 339 -0.26 -16.88 18.37
N TRP A 340 0.43 -16.35 17.36
CA TRP A 340 -0.17 -16.07 16.05
C TRP A 340 -0.41 -17.33 15.23
N VAL A 341 0.53 -18.28 15.24
CA VAL A 341 0.36 -19.57 14.55
C VAL A 341 -0.83 -20.34 15.12
N GLU A 342 -1.00 -20.37 16.44
CA GLU A 342 -2.16 -21.00 17.07
C GLU A 342 -3.48 -20.31 16.71
N LYS A 343 -3.45 -18.97 16.55
CA LYS A 343 -4.63 -18.17 16.25
C LYS A 343 -5.07 -18.25 14.78
N LEU A 344 -4.12 -18.17 13.85
CA LEU A 344 -4.39 -17.94 12.43
C LEU A 344 -3.79 -19.02 11.50
N GLY A 345 -2.98 -19.94 12.03
CA GLY A 345 -2.17 -20.86 11.24
C GLY A 345 -0.82 -20.24 10.82
N GLU A 346 -0.06 -20.97 10.01
CA GLU A 346 1.24 -20.50 9.50
C GLU A 346 1.09 -19.18 8.70
N PRO A 347 2.12 -18.30 8.72
CA PRO A 347 2.13 -17.06 7.95
C PRO A 347 1.80 -17.25 6.46
N ALA A 348 1.28 -16.21 5.83
CA ALA A 348 0.87 -16.26 4.43
C ALA A 348 2.02 -16.64 3.46
N LEU A 349 1.84 -17.77 2.75
CA LEU A 349 2.75 -18.27 1.73
C LEU A 349 1.97 -18.97 0.59
N PRO A 350 1.93 -18.42 -0.64
CA PRO A 350 2.55 -17.16 -1.06
C PRO A 350 1.74 -15.93 -0.60
N LEU A 351 2.41 -14.78 -0.47
CA LEU A 351 1.77 -13.47 -0.46
C LEU A 351 1.96 -12.81 -1.85
N LEU A 352 0.86 -12.50 -2.54
CA LEU A 352 0.95 -11.94 -3.90
C LEU A 352 1.61 -10.56 -3.92
N TRP A 353 1.45 -9.77 -2.86
CA TRP A 353 2.09 -8.47 -2.74
C TRP A 353 3.63 -8.58 -2.62
N SER A 354 4.14 -9.62 -1.94
CA SER A 354 5.59 -9.93 -1.93
C SER A 354 6.12 -10.23 -3.32
N HIS A 355 5.39 -11.02 -4.12
CA HIS A 355 5.72 -11.29 -5.51
C HIS A 355 5.70 -10.02 -6.37
N ALA A 356 4.68 -9.19 -6.21
CA ALA A 356 4.56 -7.93 -6.93
C ALA A 356 5.76 -7.01 -6.67
N MET A 357 6.11 -6.81 -5.40
CA MET A 357 7.22 -5.92 -5.04
C MET A 357 8.58 -6.48 -5.44
N PHE A 358 8.76 -7.81 -5.43
CA PHE A 358 9.92 -8.45 -6.03
C PHE A 358 10.04 -8.12 -7.54
N LEU A 359 8.93 -8.24 -8.29
CA LEU A 359 8.92 -7.90 -9.72
C LEU A 359 9.25 -6.43 -9.95
N VAL A 360 8.68 -5.50 -9.16
CA VAL A 360 8.94 -4.06 -9.29
C VAL A 360 10.42 -3.72 -9.05
N LEU A 361 11.04 -4.27 -7.99
CA LEU A 361 12.46 -4.03 -7.74
C LEU A 361 13.35 -4.71 -8.79
N SER A 362 12.99 -5.91 -9.23
CA SER A 362 13.71 -6.60 -10.31
C SER A 362 13.60 -5.83 -11.63
N ASP A 363 12.48 -5.21 -11.93
CA ASP A 363 12.30 -4.38 -13.12
C ASP A 363 13.19 -3.13 -13.07
N LYS A 364 13.11 -2.34 -11.99
CA LYS A 364 13.95 -1.16 -11.76
C LYS A 364 15.45 -1.45 -11.92
N LEU A 365 15.94 -2.58 -11.40
CA LEU A 365 17.36 -2.96 -11.49
C LEU A 365 17.75 -3.61 -12.83
N SER A 366 16.82 -3.74 -13.78
CA SER A 366 17.10 -4.21 -15.15
C SER A 366 17.13 -3.08 -16.18
N GLU A 367 16.52 -1.92 -15.88
CA GLU A 367 16.46 -0.74 -16.74
C GLU A 367 17.76 0.08 -16.75
N GLU A 368 18.57 -0.06 -15.69
CA GLU A 368 19.89 0.55 -15.50
C GLU A 368 21.01 -0.46 -15.71
#